data_AF-A0A3L7P5T4-F1
#
_entry.id   AF-A0A3L7P5T4-F1
#
_cell.length_a   1.000
_cell.length_b   1.000
_cell.length_c   1.000
_cell.angle_alpha   90.00
_cell.angle_beta   90.00
_cell.angle_gamma   90.00
#
_symmetry.space_group_name_H-M   'P 1'
#
loop_
_entity.id
_entity.type
_entity.pdbx_description
1 polymer ?
#
loop_
_entity_poly.entity_id
_entity_poly.type
_entity_poly.pdbx_seq_one_letter_code
_entity_poly.pdbx_strand_id
1 'polypeptide(L)'
;MSGSGWVRESPEGGRQVKGTRLNQYLALSGVGSRRHCDGLILAGRVHVEGQVAHEPGTRVVEGQEVRVDGNPVRAEELVYWALHKPRGILCTNHDPSGRPLVADILPHVPQRVYTVGRLDADSEGLLLMTNDGPMALRLTHPRYEVQKTYRVQVAGNPGEKDLEKLLEGVYLSEGRVRAKTVERLKSQGESTWLKVVLAEGKNREIRRMLAQLGHKVLRLVRLAIGPLLLDRLPAGKSRRLSLDEINRLRRLCKAVQARREALVEGGVMVDIDSMEDDTSGSEARSEAKVPPRSAQAGPRTDRPETDRRGPGGPPRGGDRPFRAGPGGPPRGGDRPFRAGPGGPPRGGDR
;
A
#
# COMPACT_ATOMS: atom_id res chain seq x y z
N MET A 1 21.60 50.71 -25.84
CA MET A 1 20.70 50.66 -27.00
C MET A 1 21.35 49.67 -27.96
N SER A 2 20.80 48.54 -28.37
CA SER A 2 19.48 47.92 -28.51
C SER A 2 19.64 46.44 -28.07
N GLY A 3 18.65 45.61 -27.78
CA GLY A 3 17.25 45.53 -28.17
C GLY A 3 16.87 44.07 -27.93
N SER A 4 15.92 43.88 -27.03
CA SER A 4 15.26 42.63 -26.64
C SER A 4 14.80 41.77 -27.83
N GLY A 5 14.99 40.46 -27.72
CA GLY A 5 14.44 39.46 -28.64
C GLY A 5 13.89 38.24 -27.90
N TRP A 6 13.01 38.46 -26.92
CA TRP A 6 12.14 37.40 -26.42
C TRP A 6 11.09 37.13 -27.50
N VAL A 7 11.25 36.04 -28.25
CA VAL A 7 10.17 35.54 -29.11
C VAL A 7 9.08 35.00 -28.18
N ARG A 8 7.99 35.75 -28.07
CA ARG A 8 6.72 35.23 -27.54
C ARG A 8 6.17 34.26 -28.58
N GLU A 9 6.28 32.96 -28.31
CA GLU A 9 5.41 31.99 -28.95
C GLU A 9 4.00 32.13 -28.33
N SER A 10 3.06 32.56 -29.18
CA SER A 10 1.61 32.54 -28.90
C SER A 10 1.06 31.11 -28.96
N PRO A 11 -0.09 30.83 -28.33
CA PRO A 11 -0.49 29.48 -27.97
C PRO A 11 -1.23 28.78 -29.11
N GLU A 12 -0.49 28.05 -29.95
CA GLU A 12 -1.10 27.10 -30.89
C GLU A 12 -1.07 25.69 -30.30
N GLY A 13 -2.26 25.19 -29.95
CA GLY A 13 -2.60 23.77 -29.84
C GLY A 13 -1.60 22.91 -29.08
N GLY A 14 -1.71 22.88 -27.74
CA GLY A 14 -0.95 21.99 -26.87
C GLY A 14 -1.10 20.52 -27.26
N ARG A 15 -0.28 20.07 -28.20
CA ARG A 15 -0.06 18.67 -28.50
C ARG A 15 0.64 18.11 -27.28
N GLN A 16 -0.13 17.53 -26.35
CA GLN A 16 0.39 16.85 -25.17
C GLN A 16 1.56 15.97 -25.61
N VAL A 17 2.77 16.36 -25.24
CA VAL A 17 3.96 15.57 -25.54
C VAL A 17 3.77 14.25 -24.82
N LYS A 18 3.58 13.19 -25.61
CA LYS A 18 3.34 11.82 -25.16
C LYS A 18 4.63 11.25 -24.58
N GLY A 19 4.97 11.71 -23.37
CA GLY A 19 6.19 11.33 -22.64
C GLY A 19 5.87 10.91 -21.22
N THR A 20 6.74 10.06 -20.65
CA THR A 20 6.63 9.59 -19.26
C THR A 20 7.20 10.65 -18.33
N ARG A 21 6.55 10.97 -17.20
CA ARG A 21 7.14 11.90 -16.21
C ARG A 21 8.51 11.39 -15.76
N LEU A 22 9.48 12.29 -15.62
CA LEU A 22 10.87 11.95 -15.33
C LEU A 22 10.99 11.14 -14.04
N ASN A 23 10.27 11.53 -12.98
CA ASN A 23 10.26 10.78 -11.72
C ASN A 23 9.72 9.34 -11.87
N GLN A 24 8.78 9.13 -12.78
CA GLN A 24 8.21 7.82 -13.09
C GLN A 24 9.18 7.01 -13.94
N TYR A 25 9.83 7.62 -14.94
CA TYR A 25 10.85 6.99 -15.77
C TYR A 25 12.02 6.48 -14.90
N LEU A 26 12.54 7.31 -14.00
CA LEU A 26 13.62 6.94 -13.08
C LEU A 26 13.20 5.80 -12.13
N ALA A 27 11.97 5.85 -11.60
CA ALA A 27 11.46 4.81 -10.71
C ALA A 27 11.25 3.47 -11.42
N LEU A 28 10.77 3.49 -12.68
CA LEU A 28 10.64 2.28 -13.52
C LEU A 28 12.01 1.72 -13.94
N SER A 29 13.04 2.57 -13.95
CA SER A 29 14.43 2.21 -14.25
C SER A 29 15.23 1.83 -13.00
N GLY A 30 14.57 1.58 -11.86
CA GLY A 30 15.21 1.06 -10.66
C GLY A 30 15.94 2.08 -9.78
N VAL A 31 16.04 3.35 -10.18
CA VAL A 31 16.82 4.38 -9.47
C VAL A 31 16.32 4.60 -8.04
N GLY A 32 15.02 4.46 -7.79
CA GLY A 32 14.44 4.59 -6.46
C GLY A 32 12.92 4.57 -6.45
N SER A 33 12.34 4.99 -5.33
CA SER A 33 10.91 5.33 -5.31
C SER A 33 10.65 6.63 -6.08
N ARG A 34 9.42 6.87 -6.55
CA ARG A 34 9.08 8.15 -7.23
C ARG A 34 9.48 9.36 -6.37
N ARG A 35 9.16 9.35 -5.08
CA ARG A 35 9.51 10.42 -4.12
C ARG A 35 11.02 10.59 -3.94
N HIS A 36 11.77 9.48 -3.95
CA HIS A 36 13.23 9.57 -3.93
C HIS A 36 13.77 10.21 -5.21
N CYS A 37 13.19 9.85 -6.36
CA CYS A 37 13.54 10.43 -7.64
C CYS A 37 13.19 11.94 -7.70
N ASP A 38 12.07 12.37 -7.12
CA ASP A 38 11.75 13.80 -6.99
C ASP A 38 12.86 14.56 -6.26
N GLY A 39 13.38 13.98 -5.17
CA GLY A 39 14.51 14.55 -4.44
C GLY A 39 15.79 14.65 -5.28
N LEU A 40 16.09 13.65 -6.11
CA LEU A 40 17.24 13.68 -7.02
C LEU A 40 17.10 14.76 -8.09
N ILE A 41 15.90 14.91 -8.66
CA ILE A 41 15.59 15.92 -9.67
C ILE A 41 15.72 17.32 -9.06
N LEU A 42 15.08 17.57 -7.91
CA LEU A 42 15.14 18.86 -7.22
C LEU A 42 16.59 19.23 -6.81
N ALA A 43 17.42 18.23 -6.51
CA ALA A 43 18.84 18.43 -6.20
C ALA A 43 19.72 18.69 -7.45
N GLY A 44 19.15 18.72 -8.66
CA GLY A 44 19.91 18.94 -9.90
C GLY A 44 20.83 17.78 -10.27
N ARG A 45 20.57 16.57 -9.77
CA ARG A 45 21.41 15.38 -10.01
C ARG A 45 21.03 14.62 -11.27
N VAL A 46 19.93 14.99 -11.91
CA VAL A 46 19.36 14.31 -13.08
C VAL A 46 19.55 15.16 -14.31
N HIS A 47 20.08 14.57 -15.38
CA HIS A 47 20.23 15.20 -16.68
C HIS A 47 19.35 14.50 -17.72
N VAL A 48 18.74 15.25 -18.60
CA VAL A 48 18.02 14.77 -19.79
C VAL A 48 18.66 15.44 -21.00
N GLU A 49 19.19 14.67 -21.95
CA GLU A 49 19.94 15.21 -23.11
C GLU A 49 21.05 16.19 -22.71
N GLY A 50 21.77 15.86 -21.63
CA GLY A 50 22.86 16.69 -21.10
C GLY A 50 22.43 17.95 -20.36
N GLN A 51 21.13 18.28 -20.30
CA GLN A 51 20.60 19.42 -19.55
C GLN A 51 20.12 18.99 -18.17
N VAL A 52 20.46 19.76 -17.13
CA VAL A 52 20.00 19.48 -15.75
C VAL A 52 18.49 19.67 -15.66
N ALA A 53 17.78 18.65 -15.20
CA ALA A 53 16.35 18.71 -14.94
C ALA A 53 16.10 19.07 -13.46
N HIS A 54 15.33 20.13 -13.22
CA HIS A 54 14.95 20.58 -11.87
C HIS A 54 13.47 20.35 -11.55
N GLU A 55 12.66 19.99 -12.56
CA GLU A 55 11.21 19.85 -12.40
C GLU A 55 10.80 18.37 -12.45
N PRO A 56 10.19 17.82 -11.38
CA PRO A 56 9.68 16.44 -11.42
C PRO A 56 8.64 16.18 -12.51
N GLY A 57 7.96 17.24 -12.97
CA GLY A 57 6.97 17.22 -14.05
C GLY A 57 7.56 17.11 -15.46
N THR A 58 8.88 17.26 -15.64
CA THR A 58 9.54 17.09 -16.94
C THR A 58 9.17 15.74 -17.54
N ARG A 59 8.81 15.71 -18.83
CA ARG A 59 8.46 14.47 -19.54
C ARG A 59 9.63 14.00 -20.38
N VAL A 60 9.90 12.70 -20.28
CA VAL A 60 10.91 11.98 -21.06
C VAL A 60 10.20 11.23 -22.19
N VAL A 61 10.63 11.49 -23.40
CA VAL A 61 10.19 10.80 -24.62
C VAL A 61 11.10 9.59 -24.86
N GLU A 62 10.55 8.57 -25.52
CA GLU A 62 11.32 7.40 -25.91
C GLU A 62 12.54 7.79 -26.75
N GLY A 63 13.69 7.17 -26.44
CA GLY A 63 14.96 7.46 -27.09
C GLY A 63 15.82 8.54 -26.43
N GLN A 64 15.26 9.37 -25.53
CA GLN A 64 16.05 10.38 -24.85
C GLN A 64 17.03 9.78 -23.84
N GLU A 65 18.25 10.31 -23.80
CA GLU A 65 19.25 9.95 -22.81
C GLU A 65 18.95 10.61 -21.47
N VAL A 66 18.79 9.79 -20.43
CA VAL A 66 18.65 10.25 -19.04
C VAL A 66 19.85 9.78 -18.24
N ARG A 67 20.45 10.68 -17.45
CA ARG A 67 21.56 10.37 -16.56
C ARG A 67 21.27 10.78 -15.13
N VAL A 68 21.76 10.01 -14.16
CA VAL A 68 21.77 10.36 -12.74
C VAL A 68 23.22 10.34 -12.28
N ASP A 69 23.71 11.48 -11.75
CA ASP A 69 25.12 11.66 -11.35
C ASP A 69 26.12 11.26 -12.46
N GLY A 70 25.79 11.61 -13.71
CA GLY A 70 26.62 11.30 -14.88
C GLY A 70 26.48 9.87 -15.43
N ASN A 71 25.82 8.96 -14.71
CA ASN A 71 25.60 7.58 -15.15
C ASN A 71 24.31 7.45 -15.97
N PRO A 72 24.34 6.77 -17.14
CA PRO A 72 23.14 6.57 -17.96
C PRO A 72 22.13 5.67 -17.26
N VAL A 73 20.88 6.11 -17.23
CA VAL A 73 19.74 5.35 -16.72
C VAL A 73 19.21 4.48 -17.85
N ARG A 74 19.03 3.20 -17.57
CA ARG A 74 18.48 2.21 -18.51
C ARG A 74 17.27 1.55 -17.91
N ALA A 75 16.32 1.16 -18.76
CA ALA A 75 15.18 0.38 -18.34
C ALA A 75 15.63 -0.94 -17.70
N GLU A 76 15.04 -1.29 -16.55
CA GLU A 76 15.26 -2.58 -15.93
C GLU A 76 14.48 -3.69 -16.65
N GLU A 77 15.00 -4.91 -16.60
CA GLU A 77 14.22 -6.09 -16.97
C GLU A 77 12.99 -6.24 -16.05
N LEU A 78 11.83 -6.51 -16.65
CA LEU A 78 10.60 -6.71 -15.88
C LEU A 78 10.61 -8.06 -15.18
N VAL A 79 10.42 -8.05 -13.86
CA VAL A 79 10.36 -9.26 -13.04
C VAL A 79 9.00 -9.38 -12.35
N TYR A 80 8.51 -10.61 -12.20
CA TYR A 80 7.20 -10.90 -11.63
C TYR A 80 7.29 -12.11 -10.70
N TRP A 81 6.87 -11.91 -9.45
CA TRP A 81 6.93 -12.92 -8.40
C TRP A 81 5.58 -13.12 -7.74
N ALA A 82 5.15 -14.38 -7.64
CA ALA A 82 4.04 -14.78 -6.80
C ALA A 82 4.59 -15.22 -5.45
N LEU A 83 4.01 -14.72 -4.37
CA LEU A 83 4.41 -15.00 -3.02
C LEU A 83 3.19 -15.40 -2.19
N HIS A 84 3.33 -16.42 -1.37
CA HIS A 84 2.34 -16.78 -0.36
C HIS A 84 2.72 -16.12 0.96
N LYS A 85 2.14 -14.96 1.24
CA LYS A 85 2.40 -14.18 2.44
C LYS A 85 1.85 -14.92 3.67
N PRO A 86 2.67 -15.23 4.69
CA PRO A 86 2.17 -15.72 5.97
C PRO A 86 1.66 -14.56 6.85
N ARG A 87 0.99 -14.90 7.96
CA ARG A 87 0.62 -13.90 8.99
C ARG A 87 1.88 -13.33 9.65
N GLY A 88 1.73 -12.13 10.21
CA GLY A 88 2.79 -11.43 10.95
C GLY A 88 3.77 -10.66 10.07
N ILE A 89 3.74 -10.84 8.76
CA ILE A 89 4.62 -10.16 7.80
C ILE A 89 3.96 -8.89 7.27
N LEU A 90 4.72 -7.82 7.06
CA LEU A 90 4.23 -6.54 6.53
C LEU A 90 4.43 -6.42 5.01
N CYS A 91 3.43 -5.86 4.33
CA CYS A 91 3.53 -5.45 2.91
C CYS A 91 4.11 -4.03 2.80
N THR A 92 5.40 -3.88 3.11
CA THR A 92 6.19 -2.65 2.88
C THR A 92 7.61 -3.03 2.47
N ASN A 93 8.29 -2.12 1.75
CA ASN A 93 9.69 -2.27 1.37
C ASN A 93 10.65 -1.70 2.43
N HIS A 94 10.12 -1.00 3.44
CA HIS A 94 10.90 -0.43 4.54
C HIS A 94 10.02 -0.35 5.79
N ASP A 95 10.55 -0.77 6.92
CA ASP A 95 9.94 -0.63 8.24
C ASP A 95 10.97 -0.13 9.26
N PRO A 96 10.84 1.10 9.80
CA PRO A 96 11.78 1.64 10.79
C PRO A 96 11.89 0.80 12.07
N SER A 97 10.85 0.03 12.40
CA SER A 97 10.80 -0.84 13.58
C SER A 97 11.40 -2.22 13.34
N GLY A 98 11.94 -2.50 12.14
CA GLY A 98 12.62 -3.76 11.83
C GLY A 98 11.71 -4.99 11.84
N ARG A 99 10.41 -4.84 11.65
CA ARG A 99 9.48 -5.99 11.59
C ARG A 99 9.65 -6.76 10.29
N PRO A 100 9.36 -8.07 10.28
CA PRO A 100 9.49 -8.90 9.08
C PRO A 100 8.66 -8.37 7.88
N LEU A 101 9.30 -8.32 6.72
CA LEU A 101 8.75 -7.77 5.48
C LEU A 101 8.52 -8.87 4.45
N VAL A 102 7.60 -8.61 3.51
CA VAL A 102 7.40 -9.52 2.36
C VAL A 102 8.61 -9.60 1.45
N ALA A 103 9.44 -8.56 1.42
CA ALA A 103 10.70 -8.55 0.69
C ALA A 103 11.68 -9.62 1.21
N ASP A 104 11.66 -9.92 2.51
CA ASP A 104 12.56 -10.89 3.15
C ASP A 104 12.27 -12.35 2.74
N ILE A 105 11.09 -12.60 2.16
CA ILE A 105 10.67 -13.93 1.69
C ILE A 105 11.20 -14.21 0.27
N LEU A 106 11.47 -13.16 -0.51
CA LEU A 106 11.98 -13.31 -1.87
C LEU A 106 13.43 -13.82 -1.83
N PRO A 107 13.85 -14.62 -2.83
CA PRO A 107 15.28 -14.84 -3.06
C PRO A 107 15.95 -13.53 -3.44
N HIS A 108 17.28 -13.53 -3.56
CA HIS A 108 17.98 -12.37 -4.08
C HIS A 108 17.48 -12.00 -5.48
N VAL A 109 16.93 -10.78 -5.61
CA VAL A 109 16.47 -10.19 -6.88
C VAL A 109 17.24 -8.89 -7.06
N PRO A 110 18.02 -8.74 -8.16
CA PRO A 110 18.80 -7.54 -8.38
C PRO A 110 17.93 -6.31 -8.70
N GLN A 111 16.76 -6.53 -9.33
CA GLN A 111 15.81 -5.48 -9.64
C GLN A 111 15.01 -5.02 -8.42
N ARG A 112 14.63 -3.74 -8.42
CA ARG A 112 13.81 -3.16 -7.35
C ARG A 112 12.34 -3.57 -7.49
N VAL A 113 11.90 -4.55 -6.70
CA VAL A 113 10.50 -5.01 -6.68
C VAL A 113 9.65 -4.35 -5.60
N TYR A 114 8.34 -4.26 -5.84
CA TYR A 114 7.36 -3.78 -4.88
C TYR A 114 6.06 -4.57 -4.96
N THR A 115 5.24 -4.45 -3.92
CA THR A 115 3.98 -5.19 -3.79
C THR A 115 2.89 -4.63 -4.70
N VAL A 116 2.20 -5.51 -5.42
CA VAL A 116 0.97 -5.20 -6.14
C VAL A 116 -0.20 -5.28 -5.16
N GLY A 117 -0.50 -4.11 -4.58
CA GLY A 117 -1.47 -3.97 -3.51
C GLY A 117 -0.92 -4.48 -2.18
N ARG A 118 -1.76 -4.53 -1.16
CA ARG A 118 -1.35 -4.92 0.19
C ARG A 118 -2.25 -6.00 0.75
N LEU A 119 -1.70 -6.76 1.69
CA LEU A 119 -2.43 -7.60 2.63
C LEU A 119 -2.07 -7.12 4.03
N ASP A 120 -3.05 -7.09 4.93
CA ASP A 120 -2.81 -6.75 6.32
C ASP A 120 -1.82 -7.74 6.96
N ALA A 121 -1.17 -7.33 8.05
CA ALA A 121 -0.27 -8.19 8.81
C ALA A 121 -0.96 -9.49 9.27
N ASP A 122 -2.23 -9.42 9.66
CA ASP A 122 -3.05 -10.54 10.11
C ASP A 122 -3.66 -11.38 8.98
N SER A 123 -3.36 -11.06 7.72
CA SER A 123 -3.91 -11.70 6.52
C SER A 123 -2.83 -12.45 5.75
N GLU A 124 -3.27 -13.50 5.06
CA GLU A 124 -2.41 -14.49 4.38
C GLU A 124 -2.72 -14.54 2.87
N GLY A 125 -1.86 -15.24 2.13
CA GLY A 125 -2.15 -15.70 0.78
C GLY A 125 -1.39 -14.96 -0.31
N LEU A 126 -1.96 -14.99 -1.52
CA LEU A 126 -1.31 -14.52 -2.73
C LEU A 126 -1.00 -13.03 -2.69
N LEU A 127 0.28 -12.72 -2.90
CA LEU A 127 0.79 -11.39 -3.17
C LEU A 127 1.64 -11.44 -4.44
N LEU A 128 1.34 -10.55 -5.38
CA LEU A 128 2.18 -10.33 -6.56
C LEU A 128 3.21 -9.24 -6.22
N MET A 129 4.47 -9.45 -6.58
CA MET A 129 5.53 -8.45 -6.49
C MET A 129 6.19 -8.28 -7.86
N THR A 130 6.40 -7.04 -8.29
CA THR A 130 6.95 -6.71 -9.61
C THR A 130 7.60 -5.33 -9.62
N ASN A 131 8.41 -5.05 -10.64
CA ASN A 131 8.84 -3.70 -10.99
C ASN A 131 7.99 -3.08 -12.14
N ASP A 132 7.00 -3.80 -12.69
CA ASP A 132 6.03 -3.28 -13.68
C ASP A 132 4.94 -2.41 -13.02
N GLY A 133 5.17 -1.10 -13.03
CA GLY A 133 4.30 -0.11 -12.39
C GLY A 133 2.94 0.03 -13.04
N PRO A 134 2.86 0.15 -14.37
CA PRO A 134 1.59 0.17 -15.09
C PRO A 134 0.72 -1.06 -14.81
N MET A 135 1.30 -2.27 -14.78
CA MET A 135 0.54 -3.47 -14.41
C MET A 135 0.10 -3.42 -12.95
N ALA A 136 0.99 -3.03 -12.03
CA ALA A 136 0.67 -2.92 -10.62
C ALA A 136 -0.54 -1.99 -10.38
N LEU A 137 -0.51 -0.79 -10.97
CA LEU A 137 -1.59 0.20 -10.88
C LEU A 137 -2.92 -0.38 -11.38
N ARG A 138 -2.91 -1.04 -12.55
CA ARG A 138 -4.12 -1.62 -13.15
C ARG A 138 -4.75 -2.72 -12.30
N LEU A 139 -3.92 -3.55 -11.65
CA LEU A 139 -4.40 -4.63 -10.80
C LEU A 139 -4.92 -4.14 -9.44
N THR A 140 -4.42 -3.01 -8.95
CA THR A 140 -4.75 -2.52 -7.60
C THR A 140 -5.83 -1.45 -7.57
N HIS A 141 -5.86 -0.57 -8.55
CA HIS A 141 -6.71 0.61 -8.48
C HIS A 141 -8.20 0.22 -8.57
N PRO A 142 -9.08 0.69 -7.66
CA PRO A 142 -10.49 0.30 -7.62
C PRO A 142 -11.23 0.53 -8.95
N ARG A 143 -10.82 1.58 -9.68
CA ARG A 143 -11.36 1.98 -10.98
C ARG A 143 -11.32 0.91 -12.08
N TYR A 144 -10.44 -0.08 -11.96
CA TYR A 144 -10.32 -1.19 -12.91
C TYR A 144 -11.10 -2.44 -12.48
N GLU A 145 -11.70 -2.42 -11.29
CA GLU A 145 -12.56 -3.48 -10.76
C GLU A 145 -11.93 -4.90 -10.82
N VAL A 146 -10.60 -5.01 -10.81
CA VAL A 146 -9.93 -6.32 -10.90
C VAL A 146 -10.32 -7.15 -9.70
N GLN A 147 -10.89 -8.32 -9.95
CA GLN A 147 -11.41 -9.19 -8.91
C GLN A 147 -10.29 -9.84 -8.09
N LYS A 148 -10.50 -9.93 -6.77
CA LYS A 148 -9.67 -10.67 -5.84
C LYS A 148 -10.54 -11.70 -5.12
N THR A 149 -10.09 -12.94 -5.11
CA THR A 149 -10.81 -14.06 -4.47
C THR A 149 -10.16 -14.39 -3.14
N TYR A 150 -10.96 -14.52 -2.10
CA TYR A 150 -10.53 -14.81 -0.75
C TYR A 150 -11.23 -16.04 -0.21
N ARG A 151 -10.53 -16.78 0.64
CA ARG A 151 -11.10 -17.80 1.52
C ARG A 151 -11.04 -17.26 2.94
N VAL A 152 -12.21 -17.18 3.56
CA VAL A 152 -12.43 -16.50 4.85
C VAL A 152 -12.99 -17.51 5.84
N GLN A 153 -12.36 -17.66 7.00
CA GLN A 153 -12.93 -18.38 8.13
C GLN A 153 -13.54 -17.37 9.09
N VAL A 154 -14.80 -17.55 9.45
CA VAL A 154 -15.53 -16.68 10.36
C VAL A 154 -16.04 -17.46 11.57
N ALA A 155 -16.20 -16.78 12.69
CA ALA A 155 -16.89 -17.32 13.86
C ALA A 155 -18.40 -17.38 13.62
N GLY A 156 -19.03 -18.44 14.11
CA GLY A 156 -20.44 -18.74 13.92
C GLY A 156 -20.77 -19.18 12.50
N ASN A 157 -22.06 -19.19 12.19
CA ASN A 157 -22.60 -19.66 10.92
C ASN A 157 -23.42 -18.54 10.24
N PRO A 158 -22.82 -17.73 9.35
CA PRO A 158 -23.54 -16.67 8.64
C PRO A 158 -24.71 -17.26 7.85
N GLY A 159 -25.92 -16.79 8.12
CA GLY A 159 -27.15 -17.26 7.48
C GLY A 159 -27.29 -16.75 6.04
N GLU A 160 -28.32 -17.19 5.32
CA GLU A 160 -28.58 -16.73 3.95
C GLU A 160 -28.78 -15.20 3.88
N LYS A 161 -29.53 -14.65 4.84
CA LYS A 161 -29.74 -13.20 4.99
C LYS A 161 -28.44 -12.41 5.15
N ASP A 162 -27.43 -12.99 5.80
CA ASP A 162 -26.13 -12.33 5.96
C ASP A 162 -25.35 -12.33 4.66
N LEU A 163 -25.42 -13.44 3.89
CA LEU A 163 -24.80 -13.52 2.57
C LEU A 163 -25.45 -12.55 1.57
N GLU A 164 -26.79 -12.45 1.59
CA GLU A 164 -27.55 -11.46 0.80
C GLU A 164 -27.10 -10.03 1.12
N LYS A 165 -27.00 -9.67 2.40
CA LYS A 165 -26.47 -8.35 2.81
C LYS A 165 -25.05 -8.08 2.32
N LEU A 166 -24.18 -9.09 2.28
CA LEU A 166 -22.83 -8.92 1.72
C LEU A 166 -22.86 -8.62 0.21
N LEU A 167 -23.82 -9.17 -0.53
CA LEU A 167 -23.99 -8.97 -1.97
C LEU A 167 -24.69 -7.64 -2.29
N GLU A 168 -25.75 -7.29 -1.55
CA GLU A 168 -26.45 -6.00 -1.67
C GLU A 168 -25.55 -4.85 -1.21
N GLY A 169 -24.74 -5.09 -0.19
CA GLY A 169 -23.74 -4.18 0.33
C GLY A 169 -24.05 -3.68 1.73
N VAL A 170 -22.98 -3.37 2.44
CA VAL A 170 -22.97 -2.94 3.83
C VAL A 170 -22.42 -1.52 3.89
N TYR A 171 -23.02 -0.67 4.72
CA TYR A 171 -22.52 0.68 4.96
C TYR A 171 -21.39 0.65 5.98
N LEU A 172 -20.21 1.13 5.56
CA LEU A 172 -19.07 1.41 6.41
C LEU A 172 -18.84 2.94 6.46
N SER A 173 -17.90 3.38 7.29
CA SER A 173 -17.54 4.80 7.42
C SER A 173 -17.14 5.48 6.10
N GLU A 174 -16.65 4.70 5.13
CA GLU A 174 -16.19 5.16 3.81
C GLU A 174 -17.27 4.95 2.72
N GLY A 175 -18.52 4.73 3.12
CA GLY A 175 -19.65 4.47 2.23
C GLY A 175 -20.02 2.99 2.11
N ARG A 176 -20.89 2.69 1.14
CA ARG A 176 -21.39 1.35 0.87
C ARG A 176 -20.32 0.50 0.19
N VAL A 177 -20.05 -0.69 0.71
CA VAL A 177 -19.15 -1.70 0.15
C VAL A 177 -19.90 -2.99 -0.09
N ARG A 178 -19.54 -3.77 -1.12
CA ARG A 178 -20.23 -5.04 -1.41
C ARG A 178 -19.30 -6.09 -1.99
N ALA A 179 -19.62 -7.34 -1.71
CA ALA A 179 -19.01 -8.47 -2.38
C ALA A 179 -19.61 -8.65 -3.78
N LYS A 180 -18.76 -9.06 -4.73
CA LYS A 180 -19.24 -9.48 -6.06
C LYS A 180 -19.86 -10.87 -5.98
N THR A 181 -19.24 -11.77 -5.22
CA THR A 181 -19.79 -13.09 -4.93
C THR A 181 -19.45 -13.50 -3.51
N VAL A 182 -20.34 -14.28 -2.89
CA VAL A 182 -20.12 -14.92 -1.61
C VAL A 182 -20.68 -16.33 -1.67
N GLU A 183 -19.87 -17.32 -1.29
CA GLU A 183 -20.24 -18.73 -1.31
C GLU A 183 -19.85 -19.34 0.04
N ARG A 184 -20.79 -20.07 0.66
CA ARG A 184 -20.50 -20.86 1.86
C ARG A 184 -19.84 -22.18 1.43
N LEU A 185 -18.65 -22.46 1.95
CA LEU A 185 -17.89 -23.65 1.57
C LEU A 185 -18.15 -24.82 2.53
N LYS A 186 -17.78 -24.66 3.80
CA LYS A 186 -17.93 -25.70 4.82
C LYS A 186 -18.04 -25.08 6.21
N SER A 187 -18.83 -25.72 7.07
CA SER A 187 -18.82 -25.45 8.50
C SER A 187 -17.82 -26.35 9.21
N GLN A 188 -17.19 -25.85 10.26
CA GLN A 188 -16.18 -26.51 11.06
C GLN A 188 -16.38 -26.11 12.53
N GLY A 189 -17.18 -26.89 13.25
CA GLY A 189 -17.62 -26.55 14.61
C GLY A 189 -18.31 -25.19 14.64
N GLU A 190 -17.88 -24.33 15.57
CA GLU A 190 -18.36 -22.95 15.74
C GLU A 190 -17.78 -21.95 14.70
N SER A 191 -17.32 -22.43 13.54
CA SER A 191 -16.77 -21.59 12.48
C SER A 191 -17.22 -22.02 11.10
N THR A 192 -17.30 -21.07 10.18
CA THR A 192 -17.69 -21.32 8.79
C THR A 192 -16.65 -20.76 7.83
N TRP A 193 -16.36 -21.51 6.78
CA TRP A 193 -15.52 -21.08 5.67
C TRP A 193 -16.40 -20.50 4.55
N LEU A 194 -16.05 -19.30 4.12
CA LEU A 194 -16.64 -18.59 2.99
C LEU A 194 -15.59 -18.39 1.89
N LYS A 195 -16.06 -18.35 0.66
CA LYS A 195 -15.33 -17.79 -0.48
C LYS A 195 -15.96 -16.46 -0.83
N VAL A 196 -15.15 -15.40 -0.82
CA VAL A 196 -15.60 -14.02 -1.06
C VAL A 196 -14.80 -13.44 -2.22
N VAL A 197 -15.47 -12.85 -3.19
CA VAL A 197 -14.82 -12.13 -4.30
C VAL A 197 -15.14 -10.64 -4.18
N LEU A 198 -14.09 -9.82 -4.16
CA LEU A 198 -14.18 -8.36 -4.18
C LEU A 198 -13.60 -7.80 -5.47
N ALA A 199 -14.16 -6.72 -5.98
CA ALA A 199 -13.58 -5.94 -7.08
C ALA A 199 -12.85 -4.66 -6.60
N GLU A 200 -13.08 -4.28 -5.34
CA GLU A 200 -12.39 -3.22 -4.63
C GLU A 200 -11.45 -3.80 -3.56
N GLY A 201 -10.77 -2.92 -2.84
CA GLY A 201 -9.78 -3.31 -1.83
C GLY A 201 -9.60 -2.22 -0.78
N LYS A 202 -10.72 -1.74 -0.21
CA LYS A 202 -10.67 -0.77 0.89
C LYS A 202 -10.00 -1.39 2.12
N ASN A 203 -9.54 -0.54 3.04
CA ASN A 203 -8.80 -1.01 4.21
C ASN A 203 -9.64 -2.05 4.99
N ARG A 204 -9.10 -3.26 5.23
CA ARG A 204 -9.73 -4.32 6.02
C ARG A 204 -11.18 -4.65 5.62
N GLU A 205 -11.55 -4.45 4.36
CA GLU A 205 -12.94 -4.44 3.89
C GLU A 205 -13.75 -5.69 4.29
N ILE A 206 -13.26 -6.89 3.94
CA ILE A 206 -13.91 -8.18 4.29
C ILE A 206 -14.13 -8.30 5.80
N ARG A 207 -13.13 -7.91 6.60
CA ARG A 207 -13.20 -8.00 8.07
C ARG A 207 -14.25 -7.05 8.62
N ARG A 208 -14.34 -5.84 8.08
CA ARG A 208 -15.33 -4.84 8.49
C ARG A 208 -16.74 -5.25 8.10
N MET A 209 -16.95 -5.71 6.86
CA MET A 209 -18.25 -6.18 6.38
C MET A 209 -18.80 -7.31 7.26
N LEU A 210 -17.98 -8.33 7.53
CA LEU A 210 -18.41 -9.48 8.33
C LEU A 210 -18.59 -9.11 9.81
N ALA A 211 -17.74 -8.24 10.36
CA ALA A 211 -17.91 -7.76 11.74
C ALA A 211 -19.21 -6.97 11.94
N GLN A 212 -19.61 -6.15 10.96
CA GLN A 212 -20.89 -5.43 10.98
C GLN A 212 -22.10 -6.39 11.06
N LEU A 213 -21.96 -7.59 10.50
CA LEU A 213 -22.98 -8.65 10.53
C LEU A 213 -22.82 -9.59 11.74
N GLY A 214 -21.93 -9.28 12.70
CA GLY A 214 -21.71 -10.10 13.89
C GLY A 214 -20.75 -11.28 13.70
N HIS A 215 -20.07 -11.38 12.55
CA HIS A 215 -19.17 -12.50 12.23
C HIS A 215 -17.71 -12.08 12.26
N LYS A 216 -17.01 -12.42 13.34
CA LYS A 216 -15.57 -12.15 13.47
C LYS A 216 -14.77 -13.00 12.49
N VAL A 217 -13.90 -12.38 11.69
CA VAL A 217 -12.96 -13.09 10.81
C VAL A 217 -11.81 -13.68 11.62
N LEU A 218 -11.71 -15.02 11.61
CA LEU A 218 -10.65 -15.79 12.26
C LEU A 218 -9.45 -15.99 11.33
N ARG A 219 -9.71 -16.20 10.04
CA ARG A 219 -8.67 -16.39 9.01
C ARG A 219 -9.07 -15.80 7.68
N LEU A 220 -8.12 -15.17 7.01
CA LEU A 220 -8.31 -14.55 5.70
C LEU A 220 -7.13 -14.89 4.81
N VAL A 221 -7.40 -15.62 3.73
CA VAL A 221 -6.39 -16.04 2.76
C VAL A 221 -6.80 -15.55 1.38
N ARG A 222 -6.01 -14.70 0.74
CA ARG A 222 -6.23 -14.34 -0.68
C ARG A 222 -5.79 -15.49 -1.57
N LEU A 223 -6.71 -16.05 -2.34
CA LEU A 223 -6.47 -17.17 -3.24
C LEU A 223 -6.14 -16.73 -4.66
N ALA A 224 -6.64 -15.58 -5.11
CA ALA A 224 -6.44 -15.13 -6.49
C ALA A 224 -6.43 -13.60 -6.64
N ILE A 225 -5.72 -13.14 -7.68
CA ILE A 225 -5.77 -11.77 -8.21
C ILE A 225 -6.07 -11.91 -9.70
N GLY A 226 -7.31 -11.65 -10.10
CA GLY A 226 -7.80 -11.95 -11.45
C GLY A 226 -7.47 -13.40 -11.84
N PRO A 227 -6.74 -13.63 -12.96
CA PRO A 227 -6.38 -14.97 -13.40
C PRO A 227 -5.17 -15.58 -12.68
N LEU A 228 -4.46 -14.84 -11.81
CA LEU A 228 -3.32 -15.36 -11.06
C LEU A 228 -3.83 -16.07 -9.80
N LEU A 229 -3.43 -17.34 -9.64
CA LEU A 229 -3.85 -18.19 -8.53
C LEU A 229 -2.70 -18.45 -7.55
N LEU A 230 -3.04 -18.57 -6.26
CA LEU A 230 -2.12 -19.04 -5.23
C LEU A 230 -1.71 -20.50 -5.47
N ASP A 231 -2.67 -21.30 -5.91
CA ASP A 231 -2.53 -22.72 -6.23
C ASP A 231 -1.79 -23.50 -5.12
N ARG A 232 -0.71 -24.21 -5.45
CA ARG A 232 0.05 -25.07 -4.51
C ARG A 232 1.23 -24.36 -3.85
N LEU A 233 1.37 -23.04 -4.01
CA LEU A 233 2.50 -22.30 -3.43
C LEU A 233 2.43 -22.35 -1.89
N PRO A 234 3.42 -22.95 -1.19
CA PRO A 234 3.39 -23.05 0.26
C PRO A 234 3.55 -21.69 0.94
N ALA A 235 3.01 -21.55 2.15
CA ALA A 235 3.15 -20.32 2.94
C ALA A 235 4.62 -19.98 3.20
N GLY A 236 4.97 -18.69 3.08
CA GLY A 236 6.35 -18.22 3.21
C GLY A 236 7.26 -18.59 2.05
N LYS A 237 6.71 -19.00 0.90
CA LYS A 237 7.47 -19.25 -0.33
C LYS A 237 7.07 -18.29 -1.44
N SER A 238 7.99 -18.10 -2.37
CA SER A 238 7.81 -17.32 -3.59
C SER A 238 8.30 -18.08 -4.81
N ARG A 239 7.75 -17.74 -5.98
CA ARG A 239 8.21 -18.24 -7.28
C ARG A 239 8.09 -17.15 -8.34
N ARG A 240 8.87 -17.26 -9.41
CA ARG A 240 8.65 -16.45 -10.62
C ARG A 240 7.31 -16.84 -11.25
N LEU A 241 6.63 -15.88 -11.85
CA LEU A 241 5.49 -16.18 -12.70
C LEU A 241 5.97 -16.82 -14.00
N SER A 242 5.17 -17.72 -14.56
CA SER A 242 5.39 -18.21 -15.91
C SER A 242 5.01 -17.15 -16.94
N LEU A 243 5.54 -17.27 -18.16
CA LEU A 243 5.19 -16.36 -19.26
C LEU A 243 3.68 -16.37 -19.54
N ASP A 244 3.04 -17.52 -19.41
CA ASP A 244 1.60 -17.69 -19.59
C ASP A 244 0.78 -16.95 -18.50
N GLU A 245 1.21 -17.02 -17.23
CA GLU A 245 0.60 -16.23 -16.15
C GLU A 245 0.74 -14.72 -16.40
N ILE A 246 1.93 -14.27 -16.81
CA ILE A 246 2.19 -12.87 -17.15
C ILE A 246 1.28 -12.43 -18.31
N ASN A 247 1.16 -13.26 -19.36
CA ASN A 247 0.32 -12.97 -20.51
C ASN A 247 -1.18 -12.95 -20.16
N ARG A 248 -1.64 -13.79 -19.23
CA ARG A 248 -3.01 -13.70 -18.70
C ARG A 248 -3.24 -12.38 -17.95
N LEU A 249 -2.30 -11.96 -17.11
CA LEU A 249 -2.39 -10.67 -16.40
C LEU A 249 -2.38 -9.49 -17.37
N ARG A 250 -1.53 -9.52 -18.40
CA ARG A 250 -1.48 -8.49 -19.45
C ARG A 250 -2.80 -8.41 -20.22
N ARG A 251 -3.37 -9.57 -20.61
CA ARG A 251 -4.69 -9.62 -21.28
C ARG A 251 -5.78 -9.03 -20.39
N LEU A 252 -5.81 -9.38 -19.10
CA LEU A 252 -6.74 -8.77 -18.14
C LEU A 252 -6.55 -7.25 -18.09
N CYS A 253 -5.32 -6.77 -17.94
CA CYS A 253 -5.00 -5.35 -17.86
C CYS A 253 -5.45 -4.57 -19.11
N LYS A 254 -5.28 -5.15 -20.31
CA LYS A 254 -5.78 -4.56 -21.55
C LYS A 254 -7.31 -4.52 -21.59
N ALA A 255 -7.97 -5.61 -21.18
CA ALA A 255 -9.43 -5.69 -21.18
C ALA A 255 -10.07 -4.67 -20.23
N VAL A 256 -9.55 -4.52 -19.00
CA VAL A 256 -10.09 -3.55 -18.03
C VAL A 256 -9.80 -2.11 -18.45
N GLN A 257 -8.69 -1.85 -19.14
CA GLN A 257 -8.37 -0.54 -19.69
C GLN A 257 -9.35 -0.17 -20.81
N ALA A 258 -9.54 -1.05 -21.80
CA ALA A 258 -10.47 -0.82 -22.91
C ALA A 258 -11.92 -0.63 -22.42
N ARG A 259 -12.36 -1.43 -21.43
CA ARG A 259 -13.68 -1.24 -20.81
C ARG A 259 -13.84 0.13 -20.15
N ARG A 260 -12.77 0.64 -19.51
CA ARG A 260 -12.78 1.97 -18.89
C ARG A 260 -12.86 3.07 -19.95
N GLU A 261 -12.02 2.99 -20.98
CA GLU A 261 -11.99 3.95 -22.09
C GLU A 261 -13.38 4.06 -22.75
N ALA A 262 -14.03 2.93 -23.02
CA ALA A 262 -15.39 2.89 -23.56
C ALA A 262 -16.44 3.55 -22.63
N LEU A 263 -16.30 3.43 -21.30
CA LEU A 263 -17.21 4.08 -20.35
C LEU A 263 -17.02 5.61 -20.29
N VAL A 264 -15.78 6.08 -20.47
CA VAL A 264 -15.46 7.51 -20.52
C VAL A 264 -15.94 8.12 -21.84
N GLU A 265 -15.63 7.49 -22.97
CA GLU A 265 -16.06 7.93 -24.30
C GLU A 265 -17.59 7.92 -24.44
N GLY A 266 -18.27 6.95 -23.83
CA GLY A 266 -19.73 6.88 -23.78
C GLY A 266 -20.39 7.88 -22.84
N GLY A 267 -19.64 8.75 -22.17
CA GLY A 267 -20.18 9.76 -21.24
C GLY A 267 -20.74 9.18 -19.93
N VAL A 268 -20.51 7.90 -19.65
CA VAL A 268 -21.01 7.20 -18.45
C VAL A 268 -20.09 7.44 -17.24
N MET A 269 -18.86 7.91 -17.46
CA MET A 269 -17.88 8.20 -16.43
C MET A 269 -17.13 9.50 -16.73
N VAL A 270 -17.00 10.39 -15.74
CA VAL A 270 -16.15 11.58 -15.84
C VAL A 270 -14.69 11.18 -15.65
N ASP A 271 -13.80 11.68 -16.49
CA ASP A 271 -12.36 11.40 -16.40
C ASP A 271 -11.67 12.23 -15.30
N ILE A 272 -11.74 11.74 -14.06
CA ILE A 272 -11.14 12.39 -12.88
C ILE A 272 -9.61 12.22 -12.86
N ASP A 273 -9.03 11.29 -13.64
CA ASP A 273 -7.59 11.03 -13.66
C ASP A 273 -6.76 12.15 -14.29
N SER A 274 -7.41 13.07 -15.02
CA SER A 274 -6.74 14.24 -15.59
C SER A 274 -6.23 15.24 -14.52
N MET A 275 -6.69 15.13 -13.27
CA MET A 275 -6.32 16.03 -12.16
C MET A 275 -5.35 15.40 -11.12
N GLU A 276 -5.25 14.07 -11.04
CA GLU A 276 -4.43 13.40 -10.02
C GLU A 276 -2.94 13.31 -10.40
N ASP A 277 -2.58 13.59 -11.65
CA ASP A 277 -1.18 13.59 -12.09
C ASP A 277 -0.44 14.83 -11.53
N ASP A 278 -1.15 15.92 -11.16
CA ASP A 278 -0.56 17.20 -10.73
C ASP A 278 -0.54 17.46 -9.21
N THR A 279 -1.13 16.59 -8.39
CA THR A 279 -1.18 16.79 -6.92
C THR A 279 -0.30 15.83 -6.14
N SER A 280 1.01 15.93 -6.37
CA SER A 280 2.02 15.45 -5.40
C SER A 280 2.99 16.58 -5.04
N GLY A 281 2.43 17.62 -4.42
CA GLY A 281 3.18 18.79 -3.99
C GLY A 281 2.33 19.74 -3.16
N SER A 282 1.74 19.28 -2.06
CA SER A 282 1.27 20.15 -0.97
C SER A 282 0.95 19.32 0.28
N GLU A 283 1.98 19.00 1.06
CA GLU A 283 1.83 18.95 2.51
C GLU A 283 2.45 20.23 3.05
N ALA A 284 1.65 21.29 3.16
CA ALA A 284 2.03 22.49 3.89
C ALA A 284 0.81 23.12 4.59
N ARG A 285 0.78 22.91 5.91
CA ARG A 285 0.19 23.77 6.96
C ARG A 285 -1.32 24.10 6.91
N SER A 286 -2.03 23.60 7.92
CA SER A 286 -3.03 24.40 8.62
C SER A 286 -2.98 24.14 10.13
N GLU A 287 -2.13 24.90 10.82
CA GLU A 287 -2.36 25.23 12.22
C GLU A 287 -3.64 26.06 12.29
N ALA A 288 -4.65 25.55 13.00
CA ALA A 288 -5.89 26.28 13.25
C ALA A 288 -5.60 27.49 14.14
N LYS A 289 -5.54 28.68 13.54
CA LYS A 289 -5.46 29.97 14.22
C LYS A 289 -6.87 30.33 14.72
N VAL A 290 -7.09 30.12 16.01
CA VAL A 290 -8.29 30.58 16.74
C VAL A 290 -8.33 32.12 16.70
N PRO A 291 -9.42 32.77 16.23
CA PRO A 291 -9.54 34.22 16.29
C PRO A 291 -9.89 34.68 17.73
N PRO A 292 -9.38 35.84 18.18
CA PRO A 292 -9.61 36.33 19.53
C PRO A 292 -11.03 36.88 19.72
N ARG A 293 -11.52 36.69 20.94
CA ARG A 293 -12.79 37.18 21.49
C ARG A 293 -12.90 38.71 21.38
N SER A 294 -14.01 39.20 20.84
CA SER A 294 -14.50 40.56 21.09
C SER A 294 -15.52 40.54 22.23
N ALA A 295 -15.31 41.44 23.19
CA ALA A 295 -16.16 41.68 24.35
C ALA A 295 -17.34 42.59 23.98
N GLN A 296 -18.51 42.33 24.52
CA GLN A 296 -19.52 43.34 24.84
C GLN A 296 -20.42 42.85 25.98
N ALA A 297 -20.56 43.70 27.00
CA ALA A 297 -21.26 43.48 28.26
C ALA A 297 -22.78 43.79 28.14
N GLY A 298 -23.66 42.92 28.63
CA GLY A 298 -24.51 43.13 29.82
C GLY A 298 -26.01 43.27 29.45
N PRO A 299 -27.00 43.19 30.38
CA PRO A 299 -26.93 43.01 31.83
C PRO A 299 -27.79 41.84 32.40
N ARG A 300 -27.79 41.76 33.74
CA ARG A 300 -28.21 40.71 34.69
C ARG A 300 -29.73 40.55 34.85
N THR A 301 -30.19 39.36 35.30
CA THR A 301 -31.23 39.18 36.34
C THR A 301 -31.09 37.83 37.08
N ASP A 302 -30.97 37.95 38.41
CA ASP A 302 -31.46 37.17 39.56
C ASP A 302 -31.43 35.62 39.70
N ARG A 303 -30.90 35.23 40.88
CA ARG A 303 -30.92 33.96 41.64
C ARG A 303 -32.35 33.60 42.17
N PRO A 304 -32.66 32.40 42.73
CA PRO A 304 -31.90 31.61 43.75
C PRO A 304 -31.86 30.07 43.53
N GLU A 305 -30.82 29.32 43.90
CA GLU A 305 -30.41 28.81 45.24
C GLU A 305 -31.45 27.92 45.94
N THR A 306 -31.23 26.59 45.94
CA THR A 306 -31.51 25.74 47.12
C THR A 306 -30.49 24.60 47.27
N ASP A 307 -29.98 24.56 48.49
CA ASP A 307 -29.09 23.62 49.17
C ASP A 307 -29.80 22.28 49.45
N ARG A 308 -29.06 21.16 49.47
CA ARG A 308 -29.17 20.11 50.51
C ARG A 308 -28.07 19.05 50.41
N ARG A 309 -27.16 19.21 51.36
CA ARG A 309 -26.18 18.31 51.99
C ARG A 309 -26.56 16.82 52.07
N GLY A 310 -25.51 15.98 52.04
CA GLY A 310 -25.47 14.59 52.53
C GLY A 310 -25.69 14.48 54.06
N PRO A 311 -25.48 13.31 54.71
CA PRO A 311 -24.17 12.64 54.88
C PRO A 311 -24.31 11.09 54.81
N GLY A 312 -23.35 10.19 55.04
CA GLY A 312 -21.97 10.12 55.53
C GLY A 312 -21.61 8.61 55.65
N GLY A 313 -20.32 8.25 55.57
CA GLY A 313 -19.81 6.87 55.70
C GLY A 313 -19.88 6.30 57.13
N PRO A 314 -18.95 5.44 57.63
CA PRO A 314 -17.69 4.98 57.03
C PRO A 314 -17.36 3.47 57.37
N PRO A 315 -16.14 3.01 57.73
CA PRO A 315 -15.33 2.07 56.94
C PRO A 315 -14.80 0.83 57.73
N ARG A 316 -13.89 0.04 57.14
CA ARG A 316 -12.78 -0.79 57.71
C ARG A 316 -12.43 -1.89 56.68
N GLY A 317 -11.20 -2.26 56.32
CA GLY A 317 -9.91 -2.25 57.02
C GLY A 317 -9.41 -3.70 57.10
N GLY A 318 -8.19 -4.01 56.64
CA GLY A 318 -7.62 -5.36 56.79
C GLY A 318 -6.35 -5.64 55.98
N ASP A 319 -5.20 -5.38 56.60
CA ASP A 319 -3.84 -5.77 56.18
C ASP A 319 -3.61 -7.29 56.08
N ARG A 320 -2.77 -7.75 55.13
CA ARG A 320 -1.39 -8.22 55.41
C ARG A 320 -0.70 -8.90 54.19
N PRO A 321 0.66 -8.93 54.17
CA PRO A 321 1.52 -9.30 53.03
C PRO A 321 2.12 -10.73 53.16
N PHE A 322 2.90 -11.19 52.18
CA PHE A 322 3.97 -12.25 52.18
C PHE A 322 4.01 -12.86 50.75
N ARG A 323 5.12 -13.15 50.05
CA ARG A 323 6.54 -13.36 50.40
C ARG A 323 7.41 -13.27 49.12
N ALA A 324 8.63 -12.77 49.25
CA ALA A 324 9.65 -12.75 48.20
C ALA A 324 10.72 -13.85 48.39
N GLY A 325 11.26 -14.33 47.26
CA GLY A 325 12.64 -14.83 47.06
C GLY A 325 12.87 -16.35 47.11
N PRO A 326 14.03 -16.86 46.62
CA PRO A 326 15.09 -16.23 45.80
C PRO A 326 15.60 -17.11 44.61
N GLY A 327 16.47 -16.57 43.73
CA GLY A 327 17.39 -17.41 42.94
C GLY A 327 17.76 -16.94 41.51
N GLY A 328 18.64 -15.93 41.38
CA GLY A 328 19.77 -16.00 40.42
C GLY A 328 21.04 -16.39 41.20
N PRO A 329 22.27 -16.43 40.64
CA PRO A 329 22.80 -15.97 39.34
C PRO A 329 23.75 -17.07 38.72
N PRO A 330 24.77 -16.83 37.83
CA PRO A 330 25.29 -15.57 37.31
C PRO A 330 25.64 -15.46 35.80
N ARG A 331 25.99 -14.21 35.49
CA ARG A 331 26.59 -13.64 34.27
C ARG A 331 27.99 -14.20 33.97
N GLY A 332 28.35 -14.15 32.69
CA GLY A 332 29.72 -14.14 32.17
C GLY A 332 29.73 -14.55 30.70
N GLY A 333 30.30 -13.83 29.74
CA GLY A 333 31.06 -12.60 29.77
C GLY A 333 31.33 -12.13 28.34
N ASP A 334 31.70 -10.87 28.22
CA ASP A 334 32.24 -10.25 27.02
C ASP A 334 33.44 -11.02 26.48
N ARG A 335 33.53 -11.17 25.15
CA ARG A 335 34.82 -11.11 24.43
C ARG A 335 34.68 -10.45 23.06
N PRO A 336 35.75 -9.79 22.57
CA PRO A 336 35.67 -8.73 21.58
C PRO A 336 36.10 -9.18 20.17
N PHE A 337 35.90 -8.25 19.23
CA PHE A 337 36.50 -8.14 17.91
C PHE A 337 37.92 -8.74 17.76
N ARG A 338 38.15 -9.42 16.63
CA ARG A 338 39.43 -9.36 15.92
C ARG A 338 39.25 -9.50 14.40
N ALA A 339 39.86 -8.56 13.68
CA ALA A 339 39.95 -8.52 12.23
C ALA A 339 41.25 -9.17 11.73
N GLY A 340 41.14 -9.92 10.61
CA GLY A 340 42.12 -10.15 9.52
C GLY A 340 43.40 -10.97 9.79
N PRO A 341 44.21 -11.26 8.77
CA PRO A 341 43.92 -11.57 7.36
C PRO A 341 44.51 -12.95 6.93
N GLY A 342 44.09 -13.52 5.79
CA GLY A 342 44.70 -14.74 5.27
C GLY A 342 44.36 -14.98 3.79
N GLY A 343 45.31 -14.60 2.91
CA GLY A 343 45.24 -14.82 1.47
C GLY A 343 45.39 -16.29 1.05
N PRO A 344 45.35 -16.57 -0.27
CA PRO A 344 45.04 -17.88 -0.83
C PRO A 344 46.30 -18.73 -1.09
N PRO A 345 46.16 -20.06 -1.26
CA PRO A 345 47.13 -20.82 -2.03
C PRO A 345 46.71 -20.87 -3.51
N ARG A 346 47.67 -20.49 -4.36
CA ARG A 346 47.75 -20.79 -5.80
C ARG A 346 48.16 -22.25 -6.02
N GLY A 347 47.69 -22.83 -7.13
CA GLY A 347 48.34 -23.88 -7.94
C GLY A 347 48.39 -25.28 -7.32
N GLY A 348 48.29 -26.39 -8.04
CA GLY A 348 48.25 -26.68 -9.47
C GLY A 348 48.14 -28.20 -9.67
N ASP A 349 48.01 -28.60 -10.93
CA ASP A 349 48.17 -29.97 -11.48
C ASP A 349 47.14 -31.05 -11.11
N ARG A 350 46.12 -31.24 -11.95
CA ARG A 350 46.10 -32.23 -13.06
C ARG A 350 44.81 -32.16 -13.85
#